data_AF-A0A2K3KQ68-F1
#
_entry.id   AF-A0A2K3KQ68-F1
#
_cell.length_a   1.000
_cell.length_b   1.000
_cell.length_c   1.000
_cell.angle_alpha   90.00
_cell.angle_beta   90.00
_cell.angle_gamma   90.00
#
_symmetry.space_group_name_H-M   'P 1'
#
loop_
_entity.id
_entity.type
_entity.pdbx_description
1 polymer ?
#
loop_
_entity_poly.entity_id
_entity_poly.type
_entity_poly.pdbx_seq_one_letter_code
_entity_poly.pdbx_strand_id
1 'polypeptide(L)' 'MQRALGGKMKHGFLDGTILVVTDQLDPTYRAWNSCNMLVHSWIMNSVLDSIGQSIVFMENAVDVWINLKERFSQGDLVRI' A
#
# COMPACT_ATOMS: atom_id res chain seq x y z
N MET A 1 -3.66 -11.12 -7.65
CA MET A 1 -2.84 -10.58 -8.77
C MET A 1 -1.40 -10.40 -8.29
N GLN A 2 -0.52 -11.37 -8.53
CA GLN A 2 0.90 -11.30 -8.08
C GLN A 2 1.87 -11.03 -9.24
N ARG A 3 1.37 -11.05 -10.49
CA ARG A 3 2.19 -11.09 -11.71
C ARG A 3 2.62 -9.72 -12.25
N ALA A 4 2.25 -8.61 -11.62
CA ALA A 4 2.65 -7.26 -12.07
C ALA A 4 3.68 -6.57 -11.15
N LEU A 5 3.94 -7.12 -9.95
CA LEU A 5 4.91 -6.54 -9.01
C LEU A 5 6.32 -7.00 -9.39
N GLY A 6 6.90 -6.36 -10.41
CA GLY A 6 8.32 -6.48 -10.70
C GLY A 6 9.15 -6.15 -9.46
N GLY A 7 9.87 -7.15 -8.94
CA GLY A 7 10.86 -7.02 -7.87
C GLY A 7 10.28 -7.23 -6.47
N LYS A 8 10.78 -8.26 -5.79
CA LYS A 8 10.45 -8.69 -4.41
C LYS A 8 10.40 -7.54 -3.38
N MET A 9 11.08 -6.42 -3.64
CA MET A 9 11.04 -5.22 -2.77
C MET A 9 9.68 -4.52 -2.74
N LYS A 10 8.92 -4.47 -3.86
CA LYS A 10 7.63 -3.76 -3.89
C LYS A 10 6.56 -4.44 -3.05
N HIS A 11 6.64 -5.76 -2.91
CA HIS A 11 5.71 -6.52 -2.07
C HIS A 11 5.94 -6.26 -0.58
N GLY A 12 7.19 -6.00 -0.19
CA GLY A 12 7.55 -5.72 1.20
C GLY A 12 6.91 -4.45 1.77
N PHE A 13 6.61 -3.48 0.92
CA PHE A 13 5.84 -2.27 1.27
C PHE A 13 4.34 -2.53 1.45
N LEU A 14 3.82 -3.66 0.98
CA LEU A 14 2.40 -4.02 1.07
C LEU A 14 2.14 -4.98 2.24
N ASP A 15 3.01 -5.96 2.42
CA ASP A 15 2.86 -6.96 3.50
C ASP A 15 3.42 -6.50 4.85
N GLY A 16 4.10 -5.35 4.90
CA GLY A 16 4.69 -4.77 6.10
C GLY A 16 6.03 -5.39 6.50
N THR A 17 6.65 -6.23 5.66
CA THR A 17 8.01 -6.73 5.91
C THR A 17 9.07 -5.64 5.82
N ILE A 18 8.82 -4.58 5.03
CA ILE A 18 9.60 -3.34 5.09
C ILE A 18 8.95 -2.43 6.13
N LEU A 19 9.66 -2.22 7.25
CA LEU A 19 9.19 -1.36 8.32
C LEU A 19 9.07 0.09 7.86
N VAL A 20 8.12 0.81 8.45
CA VAL A 20 7.95 2.24 8.23
C VAL A 20 9.15 2.96 8.85
N VAL A 21 9.87 3.73 8.04
CA VAL A 21 10.99 4.56 8.51
C VAL A 21 10.42 5.91 8.92
N THR A 22 10.30 6.13 10.22
CA THR A 22 9.76 7.38 10.78
C THR A 22 10.82 8.45 11.00
N ASP A 23 12.10 8.05 11.11
CA ASP A 23 13.20 8.98 11.31
C ASP A 23 13.67 9.56 9.98
N GLN A 24 13.51 10.88 9.82
CA GLN A 24 13.94 11.61 8.63
C GLN A 24 15.46 11.74 8.51
N LEU A 25 16.20 11.54 9.62
CA LEU A 25 17.66 11.54 9.64
C LEU A 25 18.25 10.19 9.24
N ASP A 26 17.42 9.13 9.14
CA ASP A 26 17.87 7.83 8.67
C ASP A 26 18.35 7.95 7.20
N PRO A 27 19.59 7.52 6.87
CA PRO A 27 20.12 7.57 5.51
C PRO A 27 19.24 6.86 4.47
N THR A 28 18.41 5.90 4.90
CA THR A 28 17.50 5.13 4.06
C THR A 28 16.12 5.78 3.88
N TYR A 29 15.76 6.79 4.70
CA TYR A 29 14.44 7.44 4.68
C TYR A 29 14.06 7.94 3.29
N ARG A 30 14.99 8.59 2.59
CA ARG A 30 14.72 9.15 1.25
C ARG A 30 14.37 8.07 0.23
N ALA A 31 15.10 6.97 0.24
CA ALA A 31 14.88 5.85 -0.66
C ALA A 31 13.56 5.14 -0.30
N TRP A 32 13.33 4.93 0.99
CA TRP A 32 12.10 4.35 1.53
C TRP A 32 10.87 5.18 1.13
N ASN A 33 10.90 6.50 1.38
CA ASN A 33 9.79 7.40 1.07
C ASN A 33 9.49 7.45 -0.43
N SER A 34 10.52 7.44 -1.27
CA SER A 34 10.35 7.40 -2.74
C SER A 34 9.67 6.12 -3.19
N CYS A 35 10.04 4.97 -2.61
CA CYS A 35 9.36 3.70 -2.87
C CYS A 35 7.92 3.70 -2.34
N ASN A 36 7.69 4.20 -1.12
CA ASN A 36 6.37 4.34 -0.52
C ASN A 36 5.42 5.15 -1.42
N MET A 37 5.84 6.35 -1.87
CA MET A 37 5.07 7.20 -2.77
C MET A 37 4.76 6.52 -4.11
N LEU A 38 5.71 5.77 -4.67
CA LEU A 38 5.50 5.06 -5.93
C LEU A 38 4.46 3.94 -5.77
N VAL A 39 4.54 3.16 -4.70
CA VAL A 39 3.57 2.08 -4.42
C VAL A 39 2.19 2.69 -4.14
N HIS A 40 2.13 3.78 -3.37
CA HIS A 40 0.88 4.50 -3.10
C HIS A 40 0.23 5.00 -4.41
N SER A 41 1.00 5.66 -5.28
CA SER A 41 0.52 6.10 -6.59
C SER A 41 0.03 4.93 -7.46
N TRP A 42 0.72 3.80 -7.44
CA TRP A 42 0.28 2.60 -8.16
C TRP A 42 -1.07 2.09 -7.66
N ILE A 43 -1.26 2.03 -6.34
CA ILE A 43 -2.53 1.61 -5.75
C ILE A 43 -3.64 2.60 -6.15
N MET A 44 -3.40 3.91 -6.00
CA MET A 44 -4.36 4.95 -6.38
C MET A 44 -4.80 4.85 -7.85
N ASN A 45 -3.85 4.59 -8.76
CA ASN A 45 -4.14 4.41 -10.19
C ASN A 45 -4.77 3.05 -10.52
N SER A 46 -4.79 2.10 -9.58
CA SER A 46 -5.34 0.75 -9.77
C SER A 46 -6.72 0.57 -9.14
N VAL A 47 -7.24 1.58 -8.44
CA VAL A 47 -8.57 1.57 -7.82
C VAL A 47 -9.51 2.53 -8.53
N LEU A 48 -10.81 2.34 -8.35
CA LEU A 48 -11.82 3.31 -8.79
C LEU A 48 -11.69 4.60 -7.98
N ASP A 49 -12.00 5.74 -8.58
CA ASP A 49 -11.93 7.07 -7.94
C ASP A 49 -12.70 7.11 -6.61
N SER A 50 -13.86 6.47 -6.53
CA SER A 50 -14.67 6.38 -5.31
C SER A 50 -13.98 5.67 -4.16
N ILE A 51 -13.10 4.70 -4.47
CA ILE A 51 -12.23 4.02 -3.50
C ILE A 51 -11.02 4.90 -3.20
N GLY A 52 -10.41 5.50 -4.23
CA GLY A 52 -9.26 6.40 -4.11
C GLY A 52 -9.51 7.56 -3.13
N GLN A 53 -10.69 8.17 -3.15
CA GLN A 53 -11.06 9.25 -2.21
C GLN A 53 -10.97 8.82 -0.73
N SER A 54 -11.18 7.55 -0.41
CA SER A 54 -11.11 7.05 0.97
C SER A 54 -9.69 6.74 1.45
N ILE A 55 -8.74 6.60 0.53
CA ILE A 55 -7.35 6.22 0.83
C ILE A 55 -6.34 7.33 0.54
N VAL A 56 -6.75 8.43 -0.12
CA VAL A 56 -5.87 9.55 -0.52
C VAL A 56 -5.18 10.25 0.66
N PHE A 57 -5.77 10.18 1.86
CA PHE A 57 -5.24 10.81 3.07
C PHE A 57 -4.26 9.92 3.83
N MET A 58 -4.04 8.68 3.39
CA MET A 58 -3.12 7.75 4.05
C MET A 58 -1.70 8.00 3.56
N GLU A 59 -0.76 8.12 4.48
CA GLU A 59 0.62 8.46 4.15
C GLU A 59 1.44 7.23 3.71
N ASN A 60 1.13 6.05 4.25
CA ASN A 60 1.88 4.83 3.95
C ASN A 60 1.09 3.89 3.01
N ALA A 61 1.79 3.35 2.02
CA ALA A 61 1.24 2.35 1.11
C ALA A 61 0.78 1.07 1.83
N VAL A 62 1.42 0.71 2.95
CA VAL A 62 1.02 -0.43 3.78
C VAL A 62 -0.35 -0.20 4.41
N ASP A 63 -0.63 1.01 4.90
CA ASP A 63 -1.91 1.36 5.53
C ASP A 63 -3.04 1.34 4.50
N VAL A 64 -2.78 1.87 3.30
CA VAL A 64 -3.70 1.78 2.16
C VAL A 64 -4.00 0.32 1.83
N TRP A 65 -2.96 -0.51 1.73
CA TRP A 65 -3.13 -1.92 1.39
C TRP A 65 -3.92 -2.69 2.45
N ILE A 66 -3.65 -2.44 3.74
CA ILE A 66 -4.40 -3.02 4.85
C ILE A 66 -5.86 -2.57 4.79
N ASN A 67 -6.13 -1.28 4.62
CA ASN A 67 -7.49 -0.76 4.54
C ASN A 67 -8.28 -1.40 3.37
N LEU A 68 -7.67 -1.49 2.20
CA LEU A 68 -8.26 -2.18 1.05
C LEU A 68 -8.50 -3.66 1.35
N LYS A 69 -7.53 -4.33 1.97
CA LYS A 69 -7.66 -5.74 2.35
C LYS A 69 -8.80 -5.92 3.36
N GLU A 70 -8.91 -5.12 4.41
CA GLU A 70 -10.01 -5.20 5.37
C GLU A 70 -11.37 -4.95 4.70
N ARG A 71 -11.47 -3.90 3.89
CA ARG A 71 -12.69 -3.51 3.18
C ARG A 71 -13.20 -4.59 2.21
N PHE A 72 -12.30 -5.32 1.57
CA PHE A 72 -12.66 -6.31 0.55
C PHE A 72 -12.42 -7.78 0.96
N SER A 73 -11.80 -8.03 2.12
CA SER A 73 -11.65 -9.39 2.69
C SER A 73 -12.96 -9.94 3.26
N GLN A 74 -13.93 -9.07 3.54
CA GLN A 74 -15.26 -9.40 4.05
C GLN A 74 -16.29 -9.71 2.93
N GLY A 75 -15.85 -9.93 1.69
CA GLY A 75 -16.73 -10.30 0.58
C GLY A 75 -17.29 -11.73 0.62
N ASP A 76 -16.85 -12.57 1.57
CA ASP A 76 -17.17 -14.01 1.62
C ASP A 76 -17.94 -14.46 2.89
N LEU A 77 -18.40 -13.54 3.75
CA LEU A 77 -19.19 -13.88 4.95
C LEU A 77 -20.71 -13.73 4.78
N VAL A 78 -21.21 -13.34 3.60
CA VAL A 78 -22.63 -13.55 3.27
C VAL A 78 -22.75 -14.88 2.51
N ARG A 79 -22.67 -15.99 3.25
CA ARG A 79 -23.27 -17.26 2.82
C ARG A 79 -24.76 -17.18 3.18
N ILE A 80 -25.59 -17.26 2.15
CA ILE A 80 -27.05 -17.39 2.20
C ILE A 80 -27.44 -18.63 3.02
#